data_AF-A0A931M9X5-F1
#
_entry.id   AF-A0A931M9X5-F1
#
_cell.length_a   1.000
_cell.length_b   1.000
_cell.length_c   1.000
_cell.angle_alpha   90.00
_cell.angle_beta   90.00
_cell.angle_gamma   90.00
#
_symmetry.space_group_name_H-M   'P 1'
#
loop_
_entity.id
_entity.type
_entity.pdbx_description
1 polymer ?
#
loop_
_entity_poly.entity_id
_entity_poly.type
_entity_poly.pdbx_seq_one_letter_code
_entity_poly.pdbx_strand_id
1 'polypeptide(L)' 'MQAVRHEELKTIIKESVKEALEEELAKLRLMFFPEVSDKEMHEIISHYGKPEKKSAHAEAINV' A
#
# COMPACT_ATOMS: atom_id res chain seq x y z
N MET A 1 -3.98 -34.14 -11.10
CA MET A 1 -4.34 -32.74 -10.77
C MET A 1 -5.03 -32.76 -9.43
N GLN A 2 -4.50 -32.04 -8.45
CA GLN A 2 -5.12 -31.94 -7.12
C GLN A 2 -6.33 -31.00 -7.24
N ALA A 3 -7.52 -31.50 -6.89
CA ALA A 3 -8.73 -30.70 -6.94
C ALA A 3 -8.68 -29.63 -5.83
N VAL A 4 -8.61 -28.36 -6.22
CA VAL A 4 -8.68 -27.23 -5.28
C VAL A 4 -10.09 -27.23 -4.67
N ARG A 5 -10.18 -27.19 -3.34
CA ARG A 5 -11.48 -27.12 -2.67
C ARG A 5 -12.14 -25.78 -3.00
N HIS A 6 -13.44 -25.77 -3.20
CA HIS A 6 -14.20 -24.57 -3.56
C HIS A 6 -13.90 -23.36 -2.65
N GLU A 7 -13.82 -23.57 -1.34
CA GLU A 7 -13.51 -22.50 -0.38
C GLU A 7 -12.09 -21.96 -0.52
N GLU A 8 -11.12 -22.81 -0.86
CA GLU A 8 -9.73 -22.40 -1.07
C GLU A 8 -9.60 -21.52 -2.32
N LEU A 9 -10.26 -21.92 -3.41
CA LEU A 9 -10.31 -21.11 -4.62
C LEU A 9 -10.98 -19.74 -4.37
N LYS A 10 -12.08 -19.73 -3.61
CA LYS A 10 -12.78 -18.50 -3.23
C LYS A 10 -11.90 -17.57 -2.39
N THR A 11 -11.12 -18.12 -1.45
CA THR A 11 -10.16 -17.36 -0.65
C THR A 11 -9.08 -16.75 -1.52
N ILE A 12 -8.45 -17.55 -2.39
CA ILE A 12 -7.41 -17.07 -3.33
C ILE A 12 -7.95 -15.92 -4.17
N ILE A 13 -9.14 -16.07 -4.77
CA ILE A 13 -9.75 -15.01 -5.59
C ILE A 13 -9.96 -13.73 -4.78
N LYS A 14 -10.47 -13.85 -3.54
CA LYS A 14 -10.71 -12.68 -2.68
C LYS A 14 -9.42 -11.97 -2.31
N GLU A 15 -8.38 -12.71 -1.99
CA GLU A 15 -7.06 -12.15 -1.64
C GLU A 15 -6.45 -11.44 -2.85
N SER A 16 -6.44 -12.08 -4.01
CA SER A 16 -5.91 -11.45 -5.24
C SER A 16 -6.67 -10.17 -5.63
N VAL A 17 -8.00 -10.16 -5.53
CA VAL A 17 -8.80 -8.95 -5.81
C VAL A 17 -8.53 -7.86 -4.78
N LYS A 18 -8.38 -8.23 -3.50
CA LYS A 18 -8.07 -7.28 -2.44
C LYS A 18 -6.71 -6.63 -2.66
N GLU A 19 -5.68 -7.41 -2.94
CA GLU A 19 -4.32 -6.92 -3.19
C GLU A 19 -4.28 -5.93 -4.37
N ALA A 20 -4.88 -6.31 -5.50
CA ALA A 20 -4.96 -5.44 -6.67
C ALA A 20 -5.69 -4.13 -6.36
N LEU A 21 -6.78 -4.17 -5.59
CA LEU A 21 -7.53 -2.98 -5.21
C LEU A 21 -6.76 -2.09 -4.22
N GLU A 22 -6.05 -2.70 -3.26
CA GLU A 22 -5.22 -1.95 -2.30
C GLU A 22 -4.12 -1.17 -3.01
N GLU A 23 -3.49 -1.75 -4.03
CA GLU A 23 -2.46 -1.09 -4.85
C GLU A 23 -3.04 0.10 -5.63
N GLU A 24 -4.15 -0.10 -6.35
CA GLU A 24 -4.77 0.96 -7.15
C GLU A 24 -5.32 2.09 -6.27
N LEU A 25 -5.88 1.78 -5.10
CA LEU A 25 -6.31 2.78 -4.14
C LEU A 25 -5.14 3.58 -3.55
N ALA A 26 -3.99 2.95 -3.33
CA ALA A 26 -2.79 3.66 -2.88
C ALA A 26 -2.32 4.67 -3.95
N LYS A 27 -2.25 4.25 -5.22
CA LYS A 27 -1.93 5.13 -6.36
C LYS A 27 -2.91 6.29 -6.47
N LEU A 28 -4.21 6.00 -6.37
CA LEU A 28 -5.26 7.02 -6.41
C LEU A 28 -5.12 8.04 -5.28
N ARG A 29 -4.86 7.58 -4.04
CA ARG A 29 -4.64 8.46 -2.89
C ARG A 29 -3.41 9.34 -3.07
N LEU A 30 -2.33 8.81 -3.62
CA LEU A 30 -1.12 9.58 -3.93
C LEU A 30 -1.39 10.65 -5.00
N MET A 31 -2.21 10.35 -6.00
CA MET A 31 -2.58 11.31 -7.06
C MET A 31 -3.34 12.54 -6.51
N PHE A 32 -4.13 12.36 -5.44
CA PHE A 32 -4.87 13.44 -4.78
C PHE A 32 -4.14 14.02 -3.56
N PHE A 33 -2.93 13.55 -3.26
CA PHE A 33 -2.16 14.10 -2.16
C PHE A 33 -1.60 15.47 -2.57
N PRO A 34 -1.74 16.51 -1.72
CA PRO A 34 -1.16 17.80 -2.03
C PRO A 34 0.37 17.71 -2.09
N GLU A 35 0.96 18.42 -3.05
CA GLU A 35 2.40 18.67 -3.02
C GLU A 35 2.69 19.58 -1.82
N VAL A 36 3.73 19.24 -1.07
CA VAL A 36 4.20 19.99 0.10
C VAL A 36 5.68 20.30 -0.09
N SER A 37 6.06 21.54 0.16
CA SER A 37 7.45 21.96 0.12
C SER A 37 8.26 21.36 1.27
N ASP A 38 9.59 21.34 1.14
CA ASP A 38 10.48 20.89 2.21
C ASP A 38 10.29 21.69 3.51
N LYS A 39 9.98 22.99 3.38
CA LYS A 39 9.68 23.87 4.51
C LYS A 39 8.40 23.45 5.22
N GLU A 40 7.32 23.25 4.47
CA GLU A 40 6.03 22.80 5.03
C GLU A 40 6.15 21.41 5.65
N MET A 41 6.88 20.49 5.01
CA MET A 41 7.16 19.17 5.57
C MET A 41 7.94 19.27 6.90
N HIS A 42 8.92 20.17 6.99
CA HIS A 42 9.66 20.40 8.23
C HIS A 42 8.74 20.92 9.36
N GLU A 43 7.85 21.87 9.04
CA GLU A 43 6.86 22.39 9.99
C GLU A 43 5.89 21.29 10.46
N ILE A 44 5.38 20.45 9.54
CA ILE A 44 4.54 19.30 9.87
C ILE A 44 5.25 18.36 10.84
N ILE A 45 6.50 17.97 10.55
CA ILE A 45 7.28 17.08 11.42
C ILE A 45 7.55 17.73 12.78
N SER A 46 7.81 19.03 12.82
CA SER A 46 8.01 19.77 14.07
C SER A 46 6.76 19.76 14.96
N HIS A 47 5.58 19.94 14.36
CA HIS A 47 4.32 20.02 15.09
C HIS A 47 3.75 18.66 15.49
N TYR A 48 3.88 17.65 14.63
CA TYR A 48 3.19 16.36 14.80
C TYR A 48 4.14 15.18 15.05
N GLY A 49 5.45 15.41 14.97
CA GLY A 49 6.45 14.36 15.02
C GLY A 49 6.60 13.63 13.68
N LYS A 50 7.66 12.82 13.57
CA LYS A 50 7.87 11.95 12.41
C LYS A 50 6.96 10.72 12.53
N PRO A 51 6.22 10.33 11.48
CA PRO A 51 5.46 9.10 11.53
C PRO A 51 6.38 7.91 11.79
N GLU A 52 5.94 6.97 12.62
CA GLU A 52 6.64 5.70 12.81
C GLU A 52 6.75 5.02 11.45
N LYS A 53 7.97 4.86 10.95
CA LYS A 53 8.24 4.07 9.75
C LYS A 53 8.05 2.59 10.08
N LYS A 54 6.81 2.12 10.12
CA LYS A 54 6.55 0.71 9.79
C LYS A 54 6.83 0.62 8.30
N SER A 55 7.92 -0.04 7.93
CA SER A 55 8.29 -0.24 6.52
C SER A 55 7.05 -0.72 5.78
N ALA A 56 6.56 0.06 4.80
CA ALA A 56 5.75 -0.53 3.75
C ALA A 56 6.60 -1.66 3.17
N HIS A 57 6.02 -2.86 3.10
CA HIS A 57 6.67 -4.07 2.58
C HIS A 57 7.51 -3.73 1.35
N ALA A 58 8.82 -3.98 1.43
CA ALA A 58 9.77 -3.67 0.37
C ALA A 58 10.10 -4.97 -0.37
N GLU A 59 9.55 -5.14 -1.57
CA GLU A 59 9.95 -6.22 -2.47
C GLU A 59 11.09 -5.74 -3.37
N ALA A 60 12.21 -6.46 -3.34
CA ALA A 60 13.26 -6.28 -4.32
C ALA A 60 12.82 -6.99 -5.61
N ILE A 61 12.41 -6.23 -6.62
CA ILE A 61 12.22 -6.75 -7.98
C ILE A 61 13.61 -6.96 -8.57
N ASN A 62 14.04 -8.21 -8.70
CA ASN A 62 15.21 -8.56 -9.51
C ASN A 62 14.79 -8.48 -10.99
N VAL A 63 15.39 -7.54 -11.72
CA VAL A 63 15.28 -7.39 -13.19
C VAL A 63 16.40 -8.16 -13.86
#